data_AF-A0A0F5LCM7-F1
#
_entry.id   AF-A0A0F5LCM7-F1
#
_cell.length_a   1.000
_cell.length_b   1.000
_cell.length_c   1.000
_cell.angle_alpha   90.00
_cell.angle_beta   90.00
_cell.angle_gamma   90.00
#
_symmetry.space_group_name_H-M   'P 1'
#
loop_
_entity.id
_entity.type
_entity.pdbx_description
1 polymer ?
#
loop_
_entity_poly.entity_id
_entity_poly.type
_entity_poly.pdbx_seq_one_letter_code
_entity_poly.pdbx_strand_id
1 'polypeptide(L)'
;MSDADFSDRLSNGGPPLDDDAPPWGRNGIGRYFEWAAAKKKAFDAPYDIAVLRARRAAMLGLTYEEFTLEILERGRYLGAGDTERIAEIKRKRPIRY
;
A
#
# COMPACT_ATOMS: atom_id res chain seq x y z
N MET A 1 0.86 -38.06 34.35
CA MET A 1 1.73 -36.88 34.43
C MET A 1 1.29 -35.99 33.28
N SER A 2 0.27 -35.16 33.54
CA SER A 2 -0.52 -34.49 32.51
C SER A 2 0.12 -33.16 32.11
N ASP A 3 0.34 -33.01 30.81
CA ASP A 3 0.78 -31.80 30.11
C ASP A 3 -0.26 -30.66 30.22
N ALA A 4 -0.38 -30.09 31.41
CA ALA A 4 -1.10 -28.85 31.60
C ALA A 4 -0.17 -27.85 32.28
N ASP A 5 -0.29 -26.60 31.84
CA ASP A 5 -0.05 -25.43 32.68
C ASP A 5 1.30 -24.70 32.60
N PHE A 6 1.81 -24.51 31.37
CA PHE A 6 2.84 -23.49 31.11
C PHE A 6 2.28 -22.20 30.46
N SER A 7 1.06 -22.24 29.92
CA SER A 7 0.46 -21.08 29.22
C SER A 7 -0.17 -20.04 30.16
N ASP A 8 -0.50 -20.42 31.39
CA ASP A 8 -1.30 -19.57 32.29
C ASP A 8 -0.46 -18.54 33.07
N ARG A 9 0.86 -18.74 33.15
CA ARG A 9 1.76 -17.89 33.96
C ARG A 9 2.13 -16.55 33.33
N LEU A 10 1.69 -16.28 32.09
CA LEU A 10 2.04 -15.08 31.33
C LEU A 10 0.82 -14.29 30.82
N SER A 11 -0.40 -14.72 31.17
CA SER A 11 -1.64 -14.09 30.70
C SER A 11 -2.30 -13.25 31.79
N ASN A 12 -2.74 -12.03 31.44
CA ASN A 12 -3.39 -11.11 32.38
C ASN A 12 -4.88 -11.42 32.61
N GLY A 13 -5.37 -12.61 32.22
CA GLY A 13 -6.78 -13.03 32.39
C GLY A 13 -7.80 -12.19 31.63
N GLY A 14 -7.36 -11.35 30.68
CA GLY A 14 -8.24 -10.54 29.84
C GLY A 14 -8.98 -11.35 28.79
N PRO A 15 -10.06 -10.81 28.20
CA PRO A 15 -10.72 -11.43 27.05
C PRO A 15 -9.68 -11.70 25.94
N PRO A 16 -9.80 -12.81 25.20
CA PRO A 16 -8.93 -13.04 24.05
C PRO A 16 -9.03 -11.85 23.10
N LEU A 17 -7.87 -11.32 22.71
CA LEU A 17 -7.82 -10.31 21.65
C LEU A 17 -8.14 -11.01 20.34
N ASP A 18 -8.85 -10.33 19.44
CA ASP A 18 -8.96 -10.81 18.06
C ASP A 18 -7.54 -10.94 17.50
N ASP A 19 -7.21 -12.14 17.00
CA ASP A 19 -5.94 -12.43 16.33
C ASP A 19 -5.91 -11.76 14.94
N ASP A 20 -5.92 -10.43 14.93
CA ASP A 20 -5.61 -9.67 13.73
C ASP A 20 -4.20 -10.05 13.29
N ALA A 21 -4.10 -10.59 12.08
CA ALA A 21 -2.81 -10.89 11.51
C ALA A 21 -1.97 -9.61 11.50
N PRO A 22 -0.75 -9.62 12.05
CA PRO A 22 0.09 -8.44 12.03
C PRO A 22 0.34 -8.02 10.57
N PRO A 23 0.68 -6.76 10.31
CA PRO A 23 0.79 -6.24 8.95
C PRO A 23 1.93 -6.87 8.13
N TRP A 24 2.85 -7.60 8.76
CA TRP A 24 3.88 -8.44 8.12
C TRP A 24 3.45 -9.90 7.87
N GLY A 25 2.21 -10.25 8.20
CA GLY A 25 1.64 -11.58 8.03
C GLY A 25 2.10 -12.61 9.08
N ARG A 26 1.64 -13.85 8.93
CA ARG A 26 1.88 -14.94 9.88
C ARG A 26 3.29 -15.55 9.82
N ASN A 27 4.08 -15.21 8.80
CA ASN A 27 5.39 -15.80 8.53
C ASN A 27 6.56 -15.06 9.22
N GLY A 28 6.28 -14.27 10.25
CA GLY A 28 7.27 -13.50 11.00
C GLY A 28 7.60 -12.13 10.38
N ILE A 29 8.26 -11.29 11.17
CA ILE A 29 8.45 -9.86 10.87
C ILE A 29 9.45 -9.59 9.73
N GLY A 30 10.43 -10.50 9.54
CA GLY A 30 11.46 -10.39 8.52
C GLY A 30 12.07 -8.98 8.45
N ARG A 31 12.16 -8.44 7.23
CA ARG A 31 12.62 -7.05 6.94
C ARG A 31 11.45 -6.09 6.69
N TYR A 32 10.29 -6.37 7.25
CA TYR A 32 9.07 -5.62 6.96
C TYR A 32 9.23 -4.11 7.20
N PHE A 33 9.79 -3.71 8.35
CA PHE A 33 9.92 -2.29 8.68
C PHE A 33 10.93 -1.57 7.78
N GLU A 34 12.03 -2.23 7.41
CA GLU A 34 13.02 -1.69 6.49
C GLU A 34 12.39 -1.45 5.11
N TRP A 35 11.65 -2.44 4.60
CA TRP A 35 10.91 -2.31 3.36
C TRP A 35 9.82 -1.24 3.45
N ALA A 36 9.04 -1.20 4.54
CA ALA A 36 7.97 -0.23 4.72
C ALA A 36 8.50 1.21 4.80
N ALA A 37 9.63 1.41 5.49
CA ALA A 37 10.31 2.70 5.55
C ALA A 37 10.90 3.10 4.20
N ALA A 38 11.55 2.18 3.49
CA ALA A 38 12.09 2.43 2.16
C ALA A 38 10.97 2.76 1.16
N LYS A 39 9.86 2.02 1.20
CA LYS A 39 8.66 2.28 0.41
C LYS A 39 8.09 3.65 0.74
N LYS A 40 7.87 3.97 2.02
CA LYS A 40 7.38 5.29 2.42
C LYS A 40 8.27 6.40 1.88
N LYS A 41 9.59 6.27 2.03
CA LYS A 41 10.57 7.26 1.55
C LYS A 41 10.56 7.40 0.03
N ALA A 42 10.46 6.30 -0.72
CA ALA A 42 10.44 6.33 -2.18
C ALA A 42 9.18 7.00 -2.75
N PHE A 43 8.06 6.91 -2.02
CA PHE A 43 6.79 7.51 -2.41
C PHE A 43 6.51 8.85 -1.74
N ASP A 44 7.38 9.29 -0.83
CA ASP A 44 7.27 10.57 -0.17
C ASP A 44 7.51 11.70 -1.18
N ALA A 45 6.63 12.69 -1.16
CA ALA A 45 6.68 13.81 -2.07
C ALA A 45 6.32 15.08 -1.30
N PRO A 46 6.97 16.24 -1.59
CA PRO A 46 6.52 17.51 -1.05
C PRO A 46 5.03 17.71 -1.30
N TYR A 47 4.34 18.34 -0.36
CA TYR A 47 2.88 18.51 -0.40
C TYR A 47 2.39 19.08 -1.75
N ASP A 48 3.05 20.13 -2.25
CA ASP A 48 2.69 20.77 -3.52
C ASP A 48 2.80 19.82 -4.72
N ILE A 49 3.80 18.93 -4.70
CA ILE A 49 3.98 17.90 -5.73
C ILE A 49 2.87 16.85 -5.64
N ALA A 50 2.50 16.43 -4.43
CA ALA A 50 1.40 15.50 -4.23
C ALA A 50 0.06 16.10 -4.71
N VAL A 51 -0.21 17.36 -4.37
CA VAL A 51 -1.41 18.09 -4.83
C VAL A 51 -1.42 18.23 -6.35
N LEU A 52 -0.28 18.58 -6.96
CA LEU A 52 -0.15 18.69 -8.41
C LEU A 52 -0.43 17.34 -9.10
N ARG A 53 0.17 16.25 -8.62
CA ARG A 53 -0.07 14.89 -9.12
C ARG A 53 -1.53 14.49 -8.97
N ALA A 54 -2.17 14.78 -7.83
CA ALA A 54 -3.58 14.48 -7.60
C ALA A 54 -4.50 15.24 -8.58
N ARG A 55 -4.27 16.54 -8.79
CA ARG A 55 -5.03 17.35 -9.75
C ARG A 55 -4.87 16.82 -11.17
N ARG A 56 -3.65 16.47 -11.57
CA ARG A 56 -3.37 15.89 -12.90
C ARG A 56 -4.05 14.54 -13.08
N ALA A 57 -3.95 13.65 -12.09
CA ALA A 57 -4.64 12.37 -12.11
C ALA A 57 -6.15 12.56 -12.31
N ALA A 58 -6.77 13.46 -11.53
CA ALA A 58 -8.19 13.77 -11.65
C ALA A 58 -8.57 14.28 -13.05
N MET A 59 -7.79 15.19 -13.65
CA MET A 59 -8.01 15.68 -15.01
C MET A 59 -7.97 14.57 -16.07
N LEU A 60 -7.13 13.54 -15.87
CA LEU A 60 -7.01 12.40 -16.78
C LEU A 60 -7.99 11.25 -16.46
N GLY A 61 -8.77 11.38 -15.38
CA GLY A 61 -9.63 10.31 -14.85
C GLY A 61 -8.85 9.11 -14.32
N LEU A 62 -7.62 9.34 -13.86
CA LEU A 62 -6.76 8.37 -13.19
C LEU A 62 -6.82 8.57 -11.67
N THR A 63 -6.49 7.51 -10.93
CA THR A 63 -6.21 7.62 -9.51
C THR A 63 -4.83 8.25 -9.28
N TYR A 64 -4.60 8.80 -8.09
CA TYR A 64 -3.29 9.34 -7.71
C TYR A 64 -2.19 8.29 -7.87
N GLU A 65 -2.45 7.06 -7.45
CA GLU A 65 -1.50 5.95 -7.53
C GLU A 65 -1.18 5.58 -8.98
N GLU A 66 -2.19 5.41 -9.83
CA GLU A 66 -2.02 5.14 -11.26
C GLU A 66 -1.13 6.20 -11.93
N PHE A 67 -1.40 7.49 -11.70
CA PHE A 67 -0.60 8.58 -12.27
C PHE A 67 0.82 8.63 -11.69
N THR A 68 0.96 8.41 -10.38
CA THR A 68 2.25 8.46 -9.70
C THR A 68 3.16 7.31 -10.13
N LEU A 69 2.63 6.10 -10.37
CA LEU A 69 3.40 4.96 -10.86
C LEU A 69 3.90 5.15 -12.30
N GLU A 70 3.18 5.89 -13.14
CA GLU A 70 3.70 6.26 -14.46
C GLU A 70 4.95 7.13 -14.34
N ILE A 71 4.98 8.05 -13.37
CA ILE A 71 6.15 8.89 -13.12
C ILE A 71 7.28 8.10 -12.47
N LEU A 72 7.01 7.40 -11.37
CA LEU A 72 8.06 6.81 -10.52
C LEU A 72 8.63 5.50 -11.08
N GLU A 73 7.79 4.63 -11.67
CA GLU A 73 8.28 3.35 -12.21
C GLU A 73 8.66 3.45 -13.69
N ARG A 74 7.90 4.23 -14.47
CA ARG A 74 8.04 4.26 -15.95
C ARG A 74 8.73 5.51 -16.45
N GLY A 75 8.94 6.52 -15.61
CA GLY A 75 9.53 7.80 -16.00
C GLY A 75 8.67 8.61 -16.97
N ARG A 76 7.35 8.35 -17.04
CA ARG A 76 6.43 9.00 -17.98
C ARG A 76 5.53 9.99 -17.26
N TYR A 77 5.53 11.23 -17.74
CA TYR A 77 4.64 12.28 -17.27
C TYR A 77 3.45 12.42 -18.22
N LEU A 78 2.29 11.90 -17.82
CA LEU A 78 1.11 11.86 -18.69
C LEU A 78 0.44 13.23 -18.87
N GLY A 79 0.03 13.52 -20.09
CA GLY A 79 -0.82 14.64 -20.49
C GLY A 79 -2.11 14.18 -21.19
N ALA A 80 -2.92 15.15 -21.64
CA ALA A 80 -4.21 14.85 -22.29
C ALA A 80 -4.07 14.11 -23.64
N GLY A 81 -2.90 14.22 -24.29
CA GLY A 81 -2.60 13.53 -25.55
C GLY A 81 -2.27 12.04 -25.41
N ASP A 82 -1.96 11.55 -24.20
CA ASP A 82 -1.58 10.15 -23.95
C ASP A 82 -2.79 9.21 -23.87
N THR A 83 -3.75 9.38 -24.79
CA THR A 83 -5.08 8.76 -24.74
C THR A 83 -5.03 7.24 -24.71
N GLU A 84 -4.17 6.62 -25.53
CA GLU A 84 -4.00 5.17 -25.60
C GLU A 84 -3.45 4.60 -24.28
N ARG A 85 -2.43 5.26 -23.72
CA ARG A 85 -1.82 4.82 -22.46
C ARG A 85 -2.80 4.96 -21.29
N ILE A 86 -3.54 6.06 -21.25
CA ILE A 86 -4.59 6.30 -20.24
C ILE A 86 -5.68 5.23 -20.34
N ALA A 87 -6.10 4.86 -21.56
CA ALA A 87 -7.08 3.79 -21.77
C ALA A 87 -6.54 2.43 -21.32
N GLU A 88 -5.27 2.12 -21.58
CA GLU A 88 -4.62 0.90 -21.12
C GLU A 88 -4.61 0.79 -19.59
N ILE A 89 -4.25 1.87 -18.89
CA ILE A 89 -4.24 1.91 -17.42
C ILE A 89 -5.65 1.63 -16.88
N LYS A 90 -6.66 2.32 -17.41
CA LYS A 90 -8.06 2.16 -16.99
C LYS A 90 -8.56 0.73 -17.19
N ARG A 91 -8.18 0.08 -18.29
CA ARG A 91 -8.56 -1.31 -18.61
C ARG A 91 -7.98 -2.34 -17.65
N LYS A 92 -6.84 -2.05 -17.01
CA LYS A 92 -6.20 -2.94 -16.02
C LYS A 92 -6.80 -2.83 -14.62
N ARG A 93 -7.76 -1.95 -14.40
CA ARG A 93 -8.42 -1.82 -13.10
C ARG A 93 -9.09 -3.16 -12.72
N PRO A 94 -8.90 -3.63 -11.48
CA PRO A 94 -9.62 -4.81 -11.03
C PRO A 94 -11.12 -4.55 -11.09
N ILE A 95 -11.88 -5.52 -11.60
CA ILE A 95 -13.34 -5.49 -11.57
C ILE A 95 -13.75 -5.55 -10.10
N ARG A 96 -14.47 -4.53 -9.64
CA ARG A 96 -15.12 -4.56 -8.33
C ARG A 96 -16.51 -5.18 -8.53
N TYR A 97 -16.73 -6.34 -7.89
CA TYR A 97 -18.03 -7.02 -7.83
C TYR A 97 -18.83 -6.52 -6.63
#